data_AF-A0A2C9CBP6-F1
#
_entry.id   AF-A0A2C9CBP6-F1
#
_cell.length_a   1.000
_cell.length_b   1.000
_cell.length_c   1.000
_cell.angle_alpha   90.00
_cell.angle_beta   90.00
_cell.angle_gamma   90.00
#
_symmetry.space_group_name_H-M   'P 1'
#
loop_
_entity.id
_entity.type
_entity.pdbx_description
1 polymer ?
#
loop_
_entity_poly.entity_id
_entity_poly.type
_entity_poly.pdbx_seq_one_letter_code
_entity_poly.pdbx_strand_id
1 'polypeptide(L)'
;MFTDRERLKKDIEIELENLQRLVQEMEELIRELPENPGSVETRAAGSILHDFYCGIEKIFERIAITVDNNLPGGEDWHKQLQKQMATPYKGARREVITEEELMLELKEYLSFRHLFRHIYGFNLKWEQFSRLCYSLGSLYKKLKIALIDFLKN
;
A
#
# COMPACT_ATOMS: atom_id res chain seq x y z
N MET A 1 12.66 22.40 -17.35
CA MET A 1 12.45 20.97 -17.61
C MET A 1 12.67 20.26 -16.28
N PHE A 2 11.67 19.56 -15.74
CA PHE A 2 11.82 18.83 -14.47
C PHE A 2 12.83 17.69 -14.66
N THR A 3 13.67 17.44 -13.67
CA THR A 3 14.50 16.23 -13.63
C THR A 3 13.61 15.02 -13.31
N ASP A 4 14.01 13.81 -13.69
CA ASP A 4 13.25 12.58 -13.40
C ASP A 4 12.95 12.41 -11.91
N ARG A 5 13.85 12.91 -11.06
CA ARG A 5 13.71 12.90 -9.61
C ARG A 5 12.60 13.84 -9.10
N GLU A 6 12.51 15.05 -9.64
CA GLU A 6 11.43 15.98 -9.27
C GLU A 6 10.06 15.45 -9.74
N ARG A 7 10.02 14.79 -10.90
CA ARG A 7 8.81 14.12 -11.38
C ARG A 7 8.41 12.98 -10.45
N LEU A 8 9.34 12.10 -10.09
CA LEU A 8 9.10 11.01 -9.15
C LEU A 8 8.58 11.52 -7.81
N LYS A 9 9.17 12.59 -7.27
CA LYS A 9 8.73 13.20 -6.02
C LYS A 9 7.26 13.63 -6.09
N LYS A 10 6.91 14.40 -7.12
CA LYS A 10 5.52 14.85 -7.33
C LYS A 10 4.55 13.68 -7.51
N ASP A 11 4.99 12.68 -8.25
CA ASP A 11 4.24 11.45 -8.48
C ASP A 11 3.96 10.68 -7.18
N ILE A 12 4.93 10.62 -6.25
CA ILE A 12 4.75 10.01 -4.93
C ILE A 12 3.85 10.87 -4.04
N GLU A 13 4.00 12.19 -4.06
CA GLU A 13 3.15 13.12 -3.30
C GLU A 13 1.66 12.97 -3.69
N ILE A 14 1.37 12.89 -5.00
CA ILE A 14 0.00 12.68 -5.51
C ILE A 14 -0.56 11.33 -5.03
N GLU A 15 0.21 10.25 -5.10
CA GLU A 15 -0.28 8.95 -4.63
C GLU A 15 -0.46 8.94 -3.10
N LEU A 16 0.39 9.62 -2.33
CA LEU A 16 0.21 9.78 -0.89
C LEU A 16 -1.08 10.53 -0.52
N GLU A 17 -1.51 11.48 -1.34
CA GLU A 17 -2.81 12.16 -1.18
C GLU A 17 -3.98 11.21 -1.49
N ASN A 18 -3.87 10.39 -2.54
CA ASN A 18 -4.88 9.38 -2.87
C ASN A 18 -5.02 8.34 -1.75
N LEU A 19 -3.89 7.85 -1.23
CA LEU A 19 -3.88 6.94 -0.08
C LEU A 19 -4.52 7.58 1.16
N GLN A 20 -4.30 8.88 1.38
CA GLN A 20 -4.94 9.60 2.49
C GLN A 20 -6.46 9.66 2.35
N ARG A 21 -6.98 9.85 1.14
CA ARG A 21 -8.43 9.83 0.88
C ARG A 21 -9.03 8.47 1.19
N LEU A 22 -8.37 7.38 0.77
CA LEU A 22 -8.82 6.02 1.08
C LEU A 22 -8.81 5.72 2.59
N VAL A 23 -7.83 6.27 3.33
CA VAL A 23 -7.82 6.19 4.80
C VAL A 23 -9.04 6.91 5.38
N GLN A 24 -9.36 8.11 4.89
CA GLN A 24 -10.53 8.87 5.34
C GLN A 24 -11.83 8.15 5.01
N GLU A 25 -11.98 7.61 3.81
CA GLU A 25 -13.14 6.81 3.41
C GLU A 25 -13.32 5.57 4.29
N MET A 26 -12.24 4.88 4.65
CA MET A 26 -12.30 3.75 5.59
C MET A 26 -12.73 4.20 7.00
N GLU A 27 -12.17 5.30 7.50
CA GLU A 27 -12.52 5.85 8.82
C GLU A 27 -13.99 6.27 8.88
N GLU A 28 -14.50 6.89 7.82
CA GLU A 28 -15.92 7.26 7.68
C GLU A 28 -16.81 6.02 7.63
N LEU A 29 -16.45 5.03 6.80
CA LEU A 29 -17.17 3.76 6.72
C LEU A 29 -17.27 3.11 8.10
N ILE A 30 -16.13 2.94 8.80
CA ILE A 30 -16.06 2.31 10.11
C ILE A 30 -16.96 2.98 11.15
N ARG A 31 -17.09 4.32 11.14
CA ARG A 31 -17.95 5.05 12.09
C ARG A 31 -19.43 4.71 11.95
N GLU A 32 -19.85 4.38 10.73
CA GLU A 32 -21.24 4.05 10.41
C GLU A 32 -21.52 2.54 10.45
N LEU A 33 -20.49 1.70 10.64
CA LEU A 33 -20.64 0.25 10.65
C LEU A 33 -21.37 -0.24 11.92
N PRO A 34 -22.33 -1.18 11.78
CA PRO A 34 -22.79 -1.95 12.93
C PRO A 34 -21.69 -2.92 13.40
N GLU A 35 -21.85 -3.48 14.60
CA GLU A 35 -20.93 -4.48 15.17
C GLU A 35 -20.65 -5.64 14.22
N ASN A 36 -21.67 -6.06 13.45
CA ASN A 36 -21.59 -7.09 12.43
C ASN A 36 -22.05 -6.54 11.06
N PRO A 37 -21.12 -6.04 10.23
CA PRO A 37 -21.43 -5.51 8.91
C PRO A 37 -22.04 -6.55 7.97
N GLY A 38 -22.96 -6.10 7.13
CA GLY A 38 -23.54 -6.90 6.05
C GLY A 38 -22.57 -7.11 4.89
N SER A 39 -23.03 -7.82 3.85
CA SER A 39 -22.19 -8.11 2.68
C SER A 39 -21.79 -6.85 1.90
N VAL A 40 -22.65 -5.83 1.86
CA VAL A 40 -22.39 -4.59 1.13
C VAL A 40 -21.25 -3.82 1.79
N GLU A 41 -21.35 -3.60 3.10
CA GLU A 41 -20.36 -2.90 3.91
C GLU A 41 -19.02 -3.66 3.93
N THR A 42 -19.09 -4.99 4.09
CA THR A 42 -17.91 -5.86 4.04
C THR A 42 -17.18 -5.73 2.70
N ARG A 43 -17.91 -5.71 1.59
CA ARG A 43 -17.32 -5.53 0.26
C ARG A 43 -16.75 -4.13 0.07
N ALA A 44 -17.42 -3.09 0.56
CA ALA A 44 -16.94 -1.72 0.49
C ALA A 44 -15.59 -1.57 1.22
N ALA A 45 -15.50 -2.06 2.46
CA ALA A 45 -14.25 -2.06 3.22
C ALA A 45 -13.15 -2.85 2.51
N GLY A 46 -13.47 -4.04 1.97
CA GLY A 46 -12.50 -4.82 1.20
C GLY A 46 -12.01 -4.10 -0.06
N SER A 47 -12.87 -3.38 -0.75
CA SER A 47 -12.49 -2.56 -1.92
C SER A 47 -11.52 -1.46 -1.54
N ILE A 48 -11.79 -0.73 -0.46
CA ILE A 48 -10.92 0.36 0.01
C ILE A 48 -9.52 -0.18 0.36
N LEU A 49 -9.43 -1.32 1.06
CA LEU A 49 -8.15 -1.96 1.37
C LEU A 49 -7.40 -2.42 0.10
N HIS A 50 -8.11 -2.99 -0.86
CA HIS A 50 -7.53 -3.39 -2.13
C HIS A 50 -6.95 -2.18 -2.88
N ASP A 51 -7.72 -1.09 -2.97
CA ASP A 51 -7.32 0.12 -3.68
C ASP A 51 -6.14 0.81 -2.97
N PHE A 52 -6.13 0.79 -1.64
CA PHE A 52 -5.04 1.31 -0.84
C PHE A 52 -3.74 0.57 -1.16
N TYR A 53 -3.74 -0.76 -1.14
CA TYR A 53 -2.53 -1.51 -1.46
C TYR A 53 -2.12 -1.37 -2.94
N CYS A 54 -3.07 -1.26 -3.87
CA CYS A 54 -2.76 -0.93 -5.27
C CYS A 54 -2.06 0.43 -5.41
N GLY A 55 -2.44 1.43 -4.61
CA GLY A 55 -1.75 2.72 -4.57
C GLY A 55 -0.30 2.60 -4.06
N ILE A 56 -0.06 1.76 -3.05
CA ILE A 56 1.30 1.46 -2.57
C ILE A 56 2.13 0.80 -3.68
N GLU A 57 1.57 -0.19 -4.39
CA GLU A 57 2.24 -0.85 -5.52
C GLU A 57 2.66 0.18 -6.58
N LYS A 58 1.78 1.10 -6.97
CA LYS A 58 2.10 2.17 -7.93
C LYS A 58 3.28 3.03 -7.49
N ILE A 59 3.36 3.38 -6.20
CA ILE A 59 4.50 4.13 -5.65
C ILE A 59 5.78 3.31 -5.81
N PHE A 60 5.75 2.03 -5.40
CA PHE A 60 6.91 1.16 -5.46
C PHE A 60 7.37 0.88 -6.90
N GLU A 61 6.43 0.69 -7.83
CA GLU A 61 6.72 0.53 -9.26
C GLU A 61 7.44 1.76 -9.82
N ARG A 62 6.97 2.97 -9.48
CA ARG A 62 7.60 4.23 -9.93
C ARG A 62 9.03 4.36 -9.40
N ILE A 63 9.27 3.99 -8.14
CA ILE A 63 10.63 3.96 -7.57
C ILE A 63 11.50 2.93 -8.31
N ALA A 64 10.99 1.71 -8.49
CA ALA A 64 11.70 0.62 -9.15
C ALA A 64 12.08 0.96 -10.60
N ILE A 65 11.18 1.60 -11.35
CA ILE A 65 11.42 2.02 -12.73
C ILE A 65 12.41 3.19 -12.79
N THR A 66 12.20 4.22 -11.95
CA THR A 66 12.92 5.50 -12.09
C THR A 66 14.29 5.49 -11.41
N VAL A 67 14.41 4.79 -10.28
CA VAL A 67 15.62 4.79 -9.44
C VAL A 67 16.41 3.50 -9.62
N ASP A 68 15.74 2.35 -9.54
CA ASP A 68 16.42 1.05 -9.62
C ASP A 68 16.68 0.62 -11.07
N ASN A 69 15.99 1.25 -12.03
CA ASN A 69 15.92 0.86 -13.44
C ASN A 69 15.61 -0.65 -13.60
N ASN A 70 14.79 -1.18 -12.70
CA ASN A 70 14.47 -2.60 -12.63
C ASN A 70 13.12 -2.80 -11.94
N LEU A 71 12.10 -3.15 -12.73
CA LEU A 71 10.81 -3.60 -12.25
C LEU A 71 10.78 -5.14 -12.26
N PRO A 72 10.45 -5.82 -11.13
CA PRO A 72 10.28 -7.26 -11.11
C PRO A 72 9.19 -7.75 -12.07
N GLY A 73 9.36 -8.96 -12.60
CA GLY A 73 8.39 -9.62 -13.47
C GLY A 73 7.97 -11.01 -12.95
N GLY A 74 7.10 -11.68 -13.71
CA GLY A 74 6.58 -13.02 -13.38
C GLY A 74 5.41 -12.99 -12.39
N GLU A 75 4.91 -14.16 -12.00
CA GLU A 75 3.69 -14.26 -11.17
C GLU A 75 3.82 -13.67 -9.76
N ASP A 76 5.02 -13.75 -9.16
CA ASP A 76 5.31 -13.27 -7.81
C ASP A 76 5.90 -11.84 -7.78
N TRP A 77 5.77 -11.07 -8.86
CA TRP A 77 6.40 -9.76 -8.98
C TRP A 77 6.04 -8.81 -7.84
N HIS A 78 4.79 -8.86 -7.36
CA HIS A 78 4.29 -8.04 -6.26
C HIS A 78 5.09 -8.24 -4.96
N LYS A 79 5.40 -9.49 -4.61
CA LYS A 79 6.21 -9.83 -3.42
C LYS A 79 7.66 -9.41 -3.62
N GLN A 80 8.19 -9.60 -4.83
CA GLN A 80 9.55 -9.20 -5.17
C GLN A 80 9.71 -7.68 -5.10
N LEU A 81 8.72 -6.92 -5.57
CA LEU A 81 8.71 -5.47 -5.52
C LEU A 81 8.72 -4.96 -4.06
N GLN A 82 7.88 -5.54 -3.20
CA GLN A 82 7.89 -5.20 -1.77
C GLN A 82 9.25 -5.50 -1.13
N LYS A 83 9.85 -6.66 -1.40
CA LYS A 83 11.19 -7.01 -0.91
C LYS A 83 12.26 -6.06 -1.44
N GLN A 84 12.16 -5.65 -2.70
CA GLN A 84 13.07 -4.70 -3.33
C GLN A 84 13.03 -3.34 -2.61
N MET A 85 11.85 -2.87 -2.19
CA MET A 85 11.73 -1.62 -1.41
C MET A 85 12.34 -1.72 -0.01
N ALA A 86 12.32 -2.90 0.60
CA ALA A 86 12.93 -3.16 1.91
C ALA A 86 14.43 -3.49 1.87
N THR A 87 15.05 -3.47 0.68
CA THR A 87 16.47 -3.78 0.50
C THR A 87 17.20 -2.60 -0.14
N PRO A 88 18.46 -2.29 0.24
CA PRO A 88 19.29 -1.38 -0.53
C PRO A 88 19.43 -1.84 -1.98
N TYR A 89 19.37 -0.89 -2.91
CA TYR A 89 19.69 -1.14 -4.32
C TYR A 89 21.06 -0.54 -4.64
N LYS A 90 22.07 -1.40 -4.73
CA LYS A 90 23.49 -1.01 -4.77
C LYS A 90 23.75 0.06 -5.84
N GLY A 91 24.21 1.22 -5.40
CA GLY A 91 24.56 2.34 -6.29
C GLY A 91 23.39 3.22 -6.74
N ALA A 92 22.14 2.90 -6.36
CA ALA A 92 20.96 3.69 -6.71
C ALA A 92 20.26 4.31 -5.49
N ARG A 93 19.92 3.50 -4.48
CA ARG A 93 19.24 3.96 -3.26
C ARG A 93 19.48 3.05 -2.07
N ARG A 94 19.22 3.58 -0.88
CA ARG A 94 19.03 2.78 0.35
C ARG A 94 17.65 2.09 0.33
N GLU A 95 17.38 1.26 1.32
CA GLU A 95 16.03 0.75 1.56
C GLU A 95 15.04 1.92 1.76
N VAL A 96 13.87 1.80 1.13
CA VAL A 96 12.74 2.73 1.30
C VAL A 96 11.98 2.37 2.58
N ILE A 97 11.86 1.06 2.86
CA ILE A 97 11.20 0.52 4.05
C ILE A 97 12.30 0.02 4.99
N THR A 98 12.60 0.80 6.04
CA THR A 98 13.66 0.48 7.02
C THR A 98 13.14 -0.36 8.19
N GLU A 99 11.90 -0.14 8.60
CA GLU A 99 11.31 -0.79 9.77
C GLU A 99 10.76 -2.19 9.42
N GLU A 100 11.22 -3.22 10.13
CA GLU A 100 10.77 -4.60 9.94
C GLU A 100 9.26 -4.73 10.19
N GLU A 101 8.73 -4.04 11.19
CA GLU A 101 7.31 -4.04 11.54
C GLU A 101 6.45 -3.50 10.38
N LEU A 102 6.85 -2.38 9.76
CA LEU A 102 6.16 -1.82 8.60
C LEU A 102 6.14 -2.81 7.44
N MET A 103 7.25 -3.51 7.22
CA MET A 103 7.34 -4.53 6.20
C MET A 103 6.34 -5.68 6.49
N LEU A 104 6.29 -6.18 7.73
CA LEU A 104 5.35 -7.24 8.11
C LEU A 104 3.89 -6.81 7.93
N GLU A 105 3.53 -5.59 8.32
CA GLU A 105 2.21 -5.03 8.05
C GLU A 105 1.91 -5.01 6.54
N LEU A 106 2.82 -4.48 5.71
CA LEU A 106 2.64 -4.45 4.26
C LEU A 106 2.43 -5.85 3.65
N LYS A 107 3.06 -6.91 4.18
CA LYS A 107 2.82 -8.29 3.74
C LYS A 107 1.38 -8.75 3.97
N GLU A 108 0.76 -8.35 5.07
CA GLU A 108 -0.62 -8.71 5.36
C GLU A 108 -1.58 -8.06 4.36
N TYR A 109 -1.33 -6.80 4.02
CA TYR A 109 -2.14 -6.07 3.03
C TYR A 109 -1.94 -6.61 1.61
N LEU A 110 -0.71 -7.00 1.25
CA LEU A 110 -0.45 -7.72 -0.01
C LEU A 110 -1.24 -9.03 -0.06
N SER A 111 -1.21 -9.79 1.02
CA SER A 111 -1.93 -11.06 1.14
C SER A 111 -3.44 -10.86 1.01
N PHE A 112 -3.97 -9.80 1.65
CA PHE A 112 -5.37 -9.42 1.52
C PHE A 112 -5.73 -9.02 0.09
N ARG A 113 -4.89 -8.22 -0.58
CA ARG A 113 -5.07 -7.81 -1.98
C ARG A 113 -5.15 -9.03 -2.90
N HIS A 114 -4.29 -10.02 -2.70
CA HIS A 114 -4.40 -11.29 -3.43
C HIS A 114 -5.71 -12.01 -3.13
N LEU A 115 -6.06 -12.20 -1.85
CA LEU A 115 -7.31 -12.83 -1.45
C LEU A 115 -8.52 -12.17 -2.12
N PHE A 116 -8.62 -10.84 -2.01
CA PHE A 116 -9.73 -10.05 -2.55
C PHE A 116 -9.92 -10.22 -4.06
N ARG A 117 -8.82 -10.33 -4.82
CA ARG A 117 -8.87 -10.55 -6.27
C ARG A 117 -9.26 -11.96 -6.68
N HIS A 118 -9.14 -12.94 -5.78
CA HIS A 118 -9.36 -14.35 -6.10
C HIS A 118 -10.68 -14.91 -5.55
N ILE A 119 -11.30 -14.26 -4.56
CA ILE A 119 -12.58 -14.70 -4.02
C ILE A 119 -13.74 -13.87 -4.56
N TYR A 120 -14.92 -14.48 -4.64
CA TYR A 120 -16.14 -13.71 -4.81
C TYR A 120 -16.43 -12.89 -3.55
N GLY A 121 -16.87 -11.65 -3.71
CA GLY A 121 -17.12 -10.76 -2.56
C GLY A 121 -18.17 -11.25 -1.56
N PHE A 122 -19.01 -12.24 -1.89
CA PHE A 122 -19.95 -12.86 -0.93
C PHE A 122 -19.26 -13.87 0.01
N ASN A 123 -18.06 -14.33 -0.36
CA ASN A 123 -17.22 -15.18 0.48
C ASN A 123 -16.34 -14.37 1.43
N LEU A 124 -16.27 -13.05 1.25
CA LEU A 124 -15.49 -12.18 2.13
C LEU A 124 -16.15 -12.13 3.52
N LYS A 125 -15.35 -12.30 4.57
CA LYS A 125 -15.80 -12.35 5.96
C LYS A 125 -15.17 -11.19 6.73
N TRP A 126 -15.99 -10.28 7.24
CA TRP A 126 -15.56 -9.10 8.00
C TRP A 126 -14.50 -9.42 9.07
N GLU A 127 -14.77 -10.41 9.92
CA GLU A 127 -13.90 -10.84 11.01
C GLU A 127 -12.48 -11.23 10.57
N GLN A 128 -12.30 -11.67 9.32
CA GLN A 128 -10.99 -12.12 8.83
C GLN A 128 -10.05 -10.96 8.46
N PHE A 129 -10.59 -9.76 8.19
CA PHE A 129 -9.79 -8.63 7.72
C PHE A 129 -10.10 -7.30 8.41
N SER A 130 -11.11 -7.22 9.28
CA SER A 130 -11.49 -5.98 9.98
C SER A 130 -10.31 -5.33 10.70
N ARG A 131 -9.40 -6.11 11.27
CA ARG A 131 -8.14 -5.61 11.87
C ARG A 131 -7.30 -4.77 10.92
N LEU A 132 -7.30 -5.07 9.62
CA LEU A 132 -6.61 -4.29 8.58
C LEU A 132 -7.33 -2.96 8.34
N CYS A 133 -8.67 -2.96 8.36
CA CYS A 133 -9.46 -1.73 8.29
C CYS A 133 -9.11 -0.78 9.45
N TYR A 134 -9.05 -1.30 10.67
CA TYR A 134 -8.73 -0.50 11.86
C TYR A 134 -7.26 -0.04 11.92
N SER A 135 -6.32 -0.81 11.35
CA SER A 135 -4.89 -0.46 11.35
C SER A 135 -4.47 0.44 10.18
N LEU A 136 -5.35 0.65 9.19
CA LEU A 136 -5.06 1.36 7.94
C LEU A 136 -4.43 2.74 8.15
N GLY A 137 -4.99 3.55 9.06
CA GLY A 137 -4.47 4.89 9.35
C GLY A 137 -3.07 4.87 10.00
N SER A 138 -2.76 3.86 10.82
CA SER A 138 -1.43 3.69 11.41
C SER A 138 -0.41 3.29 10.34
N LEU A 139 -0.75 2.30 9.51
CA LEU A 139 0.08 1.85 8.40
C LEU A 139 0.40 3.01 7.44
N TYR A 140 -0.61 3.79 7.06
CA TYR A 140 -0.42 4.97 6.20
C TYR A 140 0.58 5.96 6.79
N LYS A 141 0.50 6.25 8.09
CA LYS A 141 1.44 7.18 8.77
C LYS A 141 2.87 6.65 8.71
N LYS A 142 3.09 5.36 9.05
CA LYS A 142 4.41 4.72 8.99
C LYS A 142 4.97 4.75 7.57
N LEU A 143 4.16 4.37 6.58
CA LEU A 143 4.54 4.38 5.16
C LEU A 143 4.89 5.80 4.67
N LYS A 144 4.08 6.79 5.02
CA LYS A 144 4.30 8.19 4.63
C LYS A 144 5.62 8.71 5.16
N ILE A 145 5.96 8.42 6.42
CA ILE A 145 7.25 8.80 7.01
C ILE A 145 8.39 8.18 6.23
N ALA A 146 8.33 6.86 6.00
CA ALA A 146 9.35 6.13 5.25
C ALA A 146 9.58 6.71 3.84
N LEU A 147 8.51 7.03 3.11
CA LEU A 147 8.57 7.64 1.78
C LEU A 147 9.10 9.07 1.80
N ILE A 148 8.71 9.88 2.79
CA ILE A 148 9.23 11.25 2.96
C ILE A 148 10.73 11.22 3.26
N ASP A 149 11.17 10.30 4.11
CA ASP A 149 12.60 10.16 4.44
C ASP A 149 13.40 9.63 3.26
N PHE A 150 12.84 8.72 2.47
CA PHE A 150 13.41 8.32 1.19
C PHE A 150 13.60 9.52 0.25
N LEU A 151 12.61 10.42 0.14
CA LEU A 151 12.67 11.58 -0.76
C LEU A 151 13.66 12.67 -0.34
N LYS A 152 14.07 12.72 0.93
CA LYS A 152 15.05 13.70 1.44
C LYS A 152 16.50 13.37 1.06
N ASN A 153 16.78 12.09 0.81
CA ASN A 153 18.12 11.56 0.47
C ASN A 153 18.25 11.45 -1.04
#